data_AF-D2MPX9-F1
#
_entry.id   AF-D2MPX9-F1
#
_cell.length_a   1.000
_cell.length_b   1.000
_cell.length_c   1.000
_cell.angle_alpha   90.00
_cell.angle_beta   90.00
_cell.angle_gamma   90.00
#
_symmetry.space_group_name_H-M   'P 1'
#
loop_
_entity.id
_entity.type
_entity.pdbx_description
1 polymer ?
#
loop_
_entity_poly.entity_id
_entity_poly.type
_entity_poly.pdbx_seq_one_letter_code
_entity_poly.pdbx_strand_id
1 'polypeptide(L)'
;MKRLLIVFLCLLSFCQSQSYIDFREINQDKIHIVIVTEQQERKEMMVKVNSTIKDIAKMIPIDFQKRRYNPNQVLHDGDVLFLNSKVPSKISLNEADLKELMKLKGVGKKMAQRILEYRKEKGLFQKLEDLQKVKGIGDKKYEELKDQITL
;
A
#
# COMPACT_ATOMS: atom_id res chain seq x y z
N MET A 1 55.29 46.00 -4.88
CA MET A 1 54.66 45.15 -5.91
C MET A 1 54.69 43.66 -5.52
N LYS A 2 54.17 43.27 -4.34
CA LYS A 2 54.09 41.86 -3.90
C LYS A 2 52.72 41.45 -3.34
N ARG A 3 51.78 42.40 -3.18
CA ARG A 3 50.40 42.12 -2.75
C ARG A 3 49.41 41.93 -3.91
N LEU A 4 49.82 42.23 -5.15
CA LEU A 4 48.99 42.05 -6.35
C LEU A 4 49.12 40.64 -6.97
N LEU A 5 50.16 39.88 -6.61
CA LEU A 5 50.40 38.53 -7.15
C LEU A 5 49.65 37.42 -6.39
N ILE A 6 49.21 37.68 -5.16
CA ILE A 6 48.52 36.68 -4.32
C ILE A 6 47.04 36.57 -4.68
N VAL A 7 46.43 37.64 -5.21
CA VAL A 7 45.02 37.60 -5.64
C VAL A 7 44.84 36.81 -6.94
N PHE A 8 45.87 36.74 -7.79
CA PHE A 8 45.79 35.99 -9.05
C PHE A 8 46.02 34.47 -8.88
N LEU A 9 46.68 34.04 -7.79
CA LEU A 9 46.88 32.62 -7.50
C LEU A 9 45.65 31.95 -6.84
N CYS A 10 44.74 32.75 -6.26
CA CYS A 10 43.47 32.24 -5.69
C CYS A 10 42.37 32.05 -6.74
N LEU A 11 42.52 32.57 -7.95
CA LEU A 11 41.54 32.36 -9.04
C LEU A 11 41.80 31.09 -9.85
N LEU A 12 42.98 30.48 -9.72
CA LEU A 12 43.29 29.17 -10.32
C LEU A 12 43.00 27.97 -9.40
N SER A 13 42.72 28.21 -8.12
CA SER A 13 42.27 27.16 -7.17
C SER A 13 40.75 27.09 -6.98
N PHE A 14 39.99 27.98 -7.63
CA PHE A 14 38.52 27.88 -7.72
C PHE A 14 38.03 27.26 -9.03
N CYS A 15 38.94 26.85 -9.90
CA CYS A 15 38.64 26.25 -11.19
C CYS A 15 39.03 24.77 -11.20
N GLN A 16 38.56 23.94 -10.24
CA GLN A 16 38.41 22.48 -10.38
C GLN A 16 37.49 21.92 -9.28
N SER A 17 36.26 22.40 -9.21
CA SER A 17 35.16 21.53 -8.74
C SER A 17 33.84 22.02 -9.32
N GLN A 18 33.83 22.32 -10.63
CA GLN A 18 32.62 22.05 -11.37
C GLN A 18 32.55 20.53 -11.43
N SER A 19 31.98 19.90 -10.41
CA SER A 19 31.49 18.53 -10.52
C SER A 19 30.56 18.57 -11.74
N TYR A 20 31.09 18.08 -12.85
CA TYR A 20 30.33 17.84 -14.06
C TYR A 20 29.12 17.04 -13.59
N ILE A 21 27.93 17.64 -13.65
CA ILE A 21 26.71 16.87 -13.50
C ILE A 21 26.77 15.93 -14.70
N ASP A 22 27.13 14.68 -14.46
CA ASP A 22 27.09 13.67 -15.49
C ASP A 22 25.61 13.40 -15.76
N PHE A 23 25.05 14.11 -16.74
CA PHE A 23 23.68 13.92 -17.20
C PHE A 23 23.44 12.52 -17.81
N ARG A 24 24.45 11.64 -17.82
CA ARG A 24 24.33 10.22 -18.20
C ARG A 24 23.86 9.31 -17.07
N GLU A 25 23.50 9.86 -15.91
CA GLU A 25 22.84 9.11 -14.83
C GLU A 25 21.37 9.49 -14.62
N ILE A 26 20.75 10.19 -15.59
CA ILE A 26 19.28 10.21 -15.74
C ILE A 26 18.88 8.90 -16.44
N ASN A 27 19.23 7.77 -15.85
CA ASN A 27 18.61 6.50 -16.18
C ASN A 27 17.35 6.41 -15.31
N GLN A 28 16.34 7.23 -15.65
CA GLN A 28 15.03 7.33 -15.00
C GLN A 28 14.19 6.04 -15.12
N ASP A 29 14.82 4.92 -15.47
CA ASP A 29 14.21 3.62 -15.72
C ASP A 29 14.06 2.77 -14.45
N LYS A 30 14.31 3.33 -13.25
CA LYS A 30 14.15 2.64 -11.98
C LYS A 30 13.25 3.41 -11.02
N ILE A 31 12.44 2.67 -10.27
CA ILE A 31 11.57 3.15 -9.19
C ILE A 31 11.99 2.52 -7.87
N HIS A 32 11.81 3.26 -6.79
CA HIS A 32 11.98 2.79 -5.43
C HIS A 32 10.68 2.16 -4.96
N ILE A 33 10.78 0.96 -4.39
CA ILE A 33 9.65 0.32 -3.71
C ILE A 33 10.08 -0.19 -2.35
N VAL A 34 9.13 -0.26 -1.43
CA VAL A 34 9.33 -0.82 -0.09
C VAL A 34 8.53 -2.09 0.03
N ILE A 35 9.19 -3.16 0.44
CA ILE A 35 8.56 -4.45 0.67
C ILE A 35 8.52 -4.70 2.17
N VAL A 36 7.33 -4.95 2.71
CA VAL A 36 7.12 -5.23 4.14
C VAL A 36 6.81 -6.71 4.32
N THR A 37 7.66 -7.46 5.02
CA THR A 37 7.47 -8.90 5.24
C THR A 37 6.49 -9.21 6.38
N GLU A 38 6.15 -10.48 6.56
CA GLU A 38 5.32 -10.96 7.68
C GLU A 38 5.97 -10.68 9.04
N GLN A 39 7.30 -10.60 9.09
CA GLN A 39 8.07 -10.26 10.30
C GLN A 39 8.20 -8.74 10.51
N GLN A 40 7.37 -7.94 9.83
CA GLN A 40 7.42 -6.47 9.81
C GLN A 40 8.77 -5.88 9.33
N GLU A 41 9.61 -6.69 8.70
CA GLU A 41 10.86 -6.24 8.13
C GLU A 41 10.56 -5.40 6.87
N ARG A 42 11.12 -4.19 6.82
CA ARG A 42 11.06 -3.32 5.65
C ARG A 42 12.31 -3.50 4.81
N LYS A 43 12.12 -3.88 3.56
CA LYS A 43 13.19 -4.01 2.57
C LYS A 43 12.96 -3.05 1.42
N GLU A 44 13.86 -2.10 1.28
CA GLU A 44 13.85 -1.14 0.16
C GLU A 44 14.56 -1.76 -1.05
N MET A 45 14.04 -1.51 -2.25
CA MET A 45 14.69 -1.95 -3.48
C MET A 45 14.38 -1.04 -4.66
N MET A 46 15.31 -1.04 -5.61
CA MET A 46 15.16 -0.37 -6.89
C MET A 46 14.75 -1.39 -7.96
N VAL A 47 13.60 -1.17 -8.59
CA VAL A 47 13.06 -2.04 -9.64
C VAL A 47 12.85 -1.23 -10.91
N LYS A 48 12.71 -1.89 -12.07
CA LYS A 48 12.55 -1.16 -13.33
C LYS A 48 11.21 -0.40 -13.35
N VAL A 49 11.15 0.79 -13.93
CA VAL A 49 9.89 1.46 -14.26
C VAL A 49 9.00 0.52 -15.06
N ASN A 50 7.69 0.57 -14.79
CA ASN A 50 6.68 -0.33 -15.34
C ASN A 50 6.80 -1.80 -14.89
N SER A 51 7.64 -2.12 -13.91
CA SER A 51 7.69 -3.46 -13.32
C SER A 51 6.33 -3.81 -12.72
N THR A 52 5.90 -5.05 -12.91
CA THR A 52 4.64 -5.55 -12.36
C THR A 52 4.84 -6.35 -11.10
N ILE A 53 3.75 -6.58 -10.36
CA ILE A 53 3.74 -7.52 -9.21
C ILE A 53 4.31 -8.89 -9.59
N LYS A 54 4.00 -9.39 -10.81
CA LYS A 54 4.54 -10.67 -11.32
C LYS A 54 6.06 -10.64 -11.48
N ASP A 55 6.64 -9.50 -11.80
CA ASP A 55 8.10 -9.38 -11.95
C ASP A 55 8.79 -9.41 -10.59
N ILE A 56 8.20 -8.77 -9.58
CA ILE A 56 8.66 -8.86 -8.18
C ILE A 56 8.51 -10.28 -7.64
N ALA A 57 7.43 -10.97 -8.01
CA ALA A 57 7.15 -12.35 -7.65
C ALA A 57 8.21 -13.37 -8.09
N LYS A 58 8.95 -13.07 -9.15
CA LYS A 58 10.05 -13.92 -9.61
C LYS A 58 11.35 -13.63 -8.86
N MET A 59 11.54 -12.39 -8.42
CA MET A 59 12.76 -11.93 -7.76
C MET A 59 12.85 -12.35 -6.30
N ILE A 60 11.70 -12.66 -5.69
CA ILE A 60 11.61 -13.05 -4.28
C ILE A 60 10.78 -14.35 -4.25
N PRO A 61 11.19 -15.37 -3.48
CA PRO A 61 10.44 -16.63 -3.35
C PRO A 61 9.15 -16.43 -2.53
N ILE A 62 8.23 -15.63 -3.05
CA ILE A 62 6.94 -15.31 -2.45
C ILE A 62 5.90 -16.09 -3.24
N ASP A 63 5.10 -16.89 -2.54
CA ASP A 63 3.93 -17.51 -3.14
C ASP A 63 2.81 -16.46 -3.32
N PHE A 64 2.76 -15.86 -4.51
CA PHE A 64 1.72 -14.91 -4.88
C PHE A 64 0.34 -15.57 -5.09
N GLN A 65 0.26 -16.90 -5.26
CA GLN A 65 -1.02 -17.57 -5.52
C GLN A 65 -1.95 -17.58 -4.29
N LYS A 66 -1.39 -17.46 -3.08
CA LYS A 66 -2.17 -17.28 -1.85
C LYS A 66 -2.70 -15.84 -1.64
N ARG A 67 -2.36 -14.90 -2.52
CA ARG A 67 -2.50 -13.46 -2.26
C ARG A 67 -3.41 -12.82 -3.31
N ARG A 68 -4.38 -12.01 -2.88
CA ARG A 68 -5.31 -11.28 -3.78
C ARG A 68 -4.65 -10.08 -4.50
N TYR A 69 -3.40 -10.20 -4.93
CA TYR A 69 -2.78 -9.16 -5.75
C TYR A 69 -3.16 -9.33 -7.21
N ASN A 70 -3.35 -8.22 -7.91
CA ASN A 70 -3.41 -8.24 -9.37
C ASN A 70 -1.98 -8.42 -9.91
N PRO A 71 -1.63 -9.56 -10.53
CA PRO A 71 -0.26 -9.83 -10.98
C PRO A 71 0.22 -8.83 -12.05
N ASN A 72 -0.71 -8.18 -12.75
CA ASN A 72 -0.42 -7.22 -13.81
C ASN A 72 -0.46 -5.76 -13.31
N GLN A 73 -0.61 -5.53 -12.00
CA GLN A 73 -0.51 -4.19 -11.45
C GLN A 73 0.91 -3.65 -11.67
N VAL A 74 1.00 -2.51 -12.34
CA VAL A 74 2.24 -1.74 -12.53
C VAL A 74 2.58 -1.02 -11.22
N LEU A 75 3.86 -1.06 -10.86
CA LEU A 75 4.39 -0.39 -9.69
C LEU A 75 4.85 1.03 -10.03
N HIS A 76 4.68 1.92 -9.06
CA HIS A 76 5.12 3.31 -9.10
C HIS A 76 6.18 3.59 -8.03
N ASP A 77 6.93 4.67 -8.22
CA ASP A 77 7.94 5.11 -7.24
C ASP A 77 7.29 5.44 -5.90
N GLY A 78 7.84 4.89 -4.82
CA GLY A 78 7.32 4.98 -3.46
C GLY A 78 6.28 3.93 -3.08
N ASP A 79 5.94 3.00 -3.97
CA ASP A 79 4.96 1.95 -3.65
C ASP A 79 5.44 1.07 -2.48
N VAL A 80 4.51 0.78 -1.56
CA VAL A 80 4.73 -0.11 -0.43
C VAL A 80 3.95 -1.42 -0.63
N LEU A 81 4.68 -2.52 -0.82
CA LEU A 81 4.12 -3.85 -1.01
C LEU A 81 4.13 -4.62 0.32
N PHE A 82 2.93 -4.90 0.83
CA PHE A 82 2.77 -5.68 2.05
C PHE A 82 2.76 -7.17 1.75
N LEU A 83 3.88 -7.84 1.99
CA LEU A 83 3.99 -9.29 1.86
C LEU A 83 3.39 -10.05 3.06
N ASN A 84 2.44 -9.45 3.76
CA ASN A 84 1.54 -10.18 4.64
C ASN A 84 0.15 -10.06 4.04
N SER A 85 -0.14 -10.85 3.01
CA SER A 85 -1.50 -10.88 2.46
C SER A 85 -2.40 -11.78 3.31
N LYS A 86 -2.40 -11.59 4.62
CA LYS A 86 -3.67 -11.71 5.33
C LYS A 86 -4.45 -10.42 5.05
N VAL A 87 -4.77 -10.17 3.77
CA VAL A 87 -5.98 -9.40 3.47
C VAL A 87 -7.05 -10.29 4.05
N PRO A 88 -7.70 -9.89 5.16
CA PRO A 88 -8.58 -10.82 5.83
C PRO A 88 -9.64 -11.18 4.78
N SER A 89 -9.73 -12.47 4.48
CA SER A 89 -10.68 -12.99 3.47
C SER A 89 -12.10 -12.52 3.78
N LYS A 90 -12.32 -12.20 5.05
CA LYS A 90 -13.51 -11.71 5.69
C LYS A 90 -13.25 -10.36 6.36
N ILE A 91 -14.20 -9.46 6.30
CA ILE A 91 -14.16 -8.14 6.93
C ILE A 91 -14.73 -8.28 8.35
N SER A 92 -13.98 -7.84 9.36
CA SER A 92 -14.45 -7.86 10.75
C SER A 92 -15.58 -6.86 10.95
N LEU A 93 -16.73 -7.31 11.46
CA LEU A 93 -17.84 -6.43 11.76
C LEU A 93 -17.56 -5.49 12.93
N ASN A 94 -16.65 -5.87 13.84
CA ASN A 94 -16.34 -5.08 15.02
C ASN A 94 -15.23 -4.06 14.77
N GLU A 95 -14.24 -4.41 13.95
CA GLU A 95 -13.05 -3.59 13.73
C GLU A 95 -13.11 -2.77 12.44
N ALA A 96 -13.80 -3.25 11.40
CA ALA A 96 -13.68 -2.66 10.07
C ALA A 96 -14.16 -1.21 10.02
N ASP A 97 -13.38 -0.37 9.33
CA ASP A 97 -13.74 1.02 9.08
C ASP A 97 -14.81 1.16 7.98
N LEU A 98 -15.26 2.39 7.72
CA LEU A 98 -16.27 2.67 6.70
C LEU A 98 -15.83 2.19 5.30
N LYS A 99 -14.57 2.40 4.93
CA LYS A 99 -14.05 2.05 3.60
C LYS A 99 -13.93 0.53 3.45
N GLU A 100 -13.55 -0.16 4.51
CA GLU A 100 -13.46 -1.61 4.55
C GLU A 100 -14.83 -2.26 4.45
N LEU A 101 -15.83 -1.80 5.20
CA LEU A 101 -17.20 -2.28 5.08
C LEU A 101 -17.78 -2.09 3.67
N MET A 102 -17.42 -0.99 2.99
CA MET A 102 -17.87 -0.74 1.61
C MET A 102 -17.28 -1.72 0.57
N LYS A 103 -16.28 -2.52 0.94
CA LYS A 103 -15.76 -3.60 0.08
C LYS A 103 -16.69 -4.81 0.04
N LEU A 104 -17.65 -4.91 0.97
CA LEU A 104 -18.65 -5.98 1.00
C LEU A 104 -19.60 -5.85 -0.19
N LYS A 105 -19.90 -6.99 -0.84
CA LYS A 105 -20.78 -7.02 -2.01
C LYS A 105 -22.15 -6.38 -1.73
N GLY A 106 -22.44 -5.27 -2.40
CA GLY A 106 -23.70 -4.53 -2.27
C GLY A 106 -23.88 -3.79 -0.95
N VAL A 107 -22.78 -3.48 -0.26
CA VAL A 107 -22.75 -2.55 0.88
C VAL A 107 -22.18 -1.22 0.39
N GLY A 108 -23.07 -0.26 0.14
CA GLY A 108 -22.67 1.12 -0.15
C GLY A 108 -22.44 1.94 1.13
N LYS A 109 -21.99 3.19 0.98
CA LYS A 109 -21.72 4.14 2.08
C LYS A 109 -22.83 4.18 3.14
N LYS A 110 -24.09 4.29 2.71
CA LYS A 110 -25.27 4.37 3.61
C LYS A 110 -25.45 3.09 4.43
N MET A 111 -25.15 1.92 3.86
CA MET A 111 -25.26 0.65 4.58
C MET A 111 -24.09 0.47 5.55
N ALA A 112 -22.88 0.78 5.11
CA ALA A 112 -21.69 0.75 5.96
C ALA A 112 -21.84 1.67 7.18
N GLN A 113 -22.42 2.86 7.01
CA GLN A 113 -22.76 3.77 8.10
C GLN A 113 -23.72 3.13 9.11
N ARG A 114 -24.77 2.45 8.67
CA ARG A 114 -25.71 1.76 9.58
C ARG A 114 -25.06 0.65 10.38
N ILE A 115 -24.07 -0.06 9.82
CA ILE A 115 -23.31 -1.07 10.54
C ILE A 115 -22.47 -0.42 11.65
N LEU A 116 -21.86 0.75 11.38
CA LEU A 116 -21.13 1.52 12.40
C LEU A 116 -22.05 2.13 13.46
N GLU A 117 -23.20 2.65 13.05
CA GLU A 117 -24.24 3.16 13.97
C GLU A 117 -24.75 2.06 14.89
N TYR A 118 -25.01 0.86 14.35
CA TYR A 118 -25.39 -0.30 15.16
C TYR A 118 -24.32 -0.61 16.22
N ARG A 119 -23.02 -0.60 15.87
CA ARG A 119 -21.93 -0.79 16.85
C ARG A 119 -21.97 0.24 17.96
N LYS A 120 -22.23 1.50 17.60
CA LYS A 120 -22.28 2.61 18.55
C LYS A 120 -23.49 2.51 19.49
N GLU A 121 -24.63 2.08 18.99
CA GLU A 121 -25.89 2.06 19.74
C GLU A 121 -26.14 0.76 20.51
N LYS A 122 -25.72 -0.37 19.94
CA LYS A 122 -26.00 -1.72 20.47
C LYS A 122 -24.76 -2.43 21.01
N GLY A 123 -23.58 -1.86 20.79
CA GLY A 123 -22.31 -2.50 21.11
C GLY A 123 -21.83 -3.44 20.02
N LEU A 124 -20.77 -4.20 20.33
CA LEU A 124 -20.13 -5.12 19.40
C LEU A 124 -21.06 -6.28 18.99
N PHE A 125 -20.93 -6.74 17.75
CA PHE A 125 -21.59 -7.93 17.25
C PHE A 125 -21.06 -9.16 18.00
N GLN A 126 -21.96 -9.99 18.52
CA GLN A 126 -21.61 -11.20 19.28
C GLN A 126 -21.58 -12.44 18.40
N LYS A 127 -22.33 -12.41 17.30
CA LYS A 127 -22.41 -13.46 16.28
C LYS A 127 -22.68 -12.82 14.91
N LEU A 128 -22.37 -13.54 13.83
CA LEU A 128 -22.50 -12.98 12.48
C LEU A 128 -23.96 -12.66 12.13
N GLU A 129 -24.91 -13.45 12.63
CA GLU A 129 -26.34 -13.29 12.41
C GLU A 129 -26.88 -11.99 13.00
N ASP A 130 -26.17 -11.39 13.97
CA ASP A 130 -26.54 -10.08 14.51
C ASP A 130 -26.48 -8.98 13.44
N LEU A 131 -25.77 -9.21 12.33
CA LEU A 131 -25.77 -8.30 11.18
C LEU A 131 -27.17 -8.10 10.59
N GLN A 132 -28.05 -9.10 10.71
CA GLN A 132 -29.45 -9.00 10.25
C GLN A 132 -30.28 -7.99 11.06
N LYS A 133 -29.81 -7.60 12.25
CA LYS A 133 -30.44 -6.55 13.07
C LYS A 133 -30.19 -5.15 12.52
N VAL A 134 -29.24 -5.00 11.57
CA VAL A 134 -28.96 -3.72 10.91
C VAL A 134 -30.03 -3.45 9.85
N LYS A 135 -30.67 -2.28 9.95
CA LYS A 135 -31.76 -1.88 9.04
C LYS A 135 -31.35 -1.95 7.56
N GLY A 136 -32.03 -2.83 6.82
CA GLY A 136 -31.79 -3.05 5.40
C GLY A 136 -30.89 -4.24 5.07
N ILE A 137 -30.47 -5.02 6.07
CA ILE A 137 -29.85 -6.33 5.90
C ILE A 137 -30.84 -7.40 6.35
N GLY A 138 -31.61 -7.94 5.41
CA GLY A 138 -32.46 -9.12 5.65
C GLY A 138 -31.75 -10.43 5.29
N ASP A 139 -32.44 -11.56 5.41
CA ASP A 139 -31.87 -12.91 5.19
C ASP A 139 -31.13 -13.05 3.86
N LYS A 140 -31.77 -12.65 2.75
CA LYS A 140 -31.15 -12.69 1.43
C LYS A 140 -29.82 -11.93 1.39
N LYS A 141 -29.77 -10.77 2.04
CA LYS A 141 -28.57 -9.93 2.02
C LYS A 141 -27.49 -10.48 2.94
N TYR A 142 -27.88 -11.03 4.09
CA TYR A 142 -26.96 -11.71 4.99
C TYR A 142 -26.31 -12.92 4.32
N GLU A 143 -27.08 -13.73 3.59
CA GLU A 143 -26.58 -14.89 2.86
C GLU A 143 -25.51 -14.52 1.81
N GLU A 144 -25.64 -13.36 1.15
CA GLU A 144 -24.60 -12.84 0.24
C GLU A 144 -23.33 -12.36 0.95
N LEU A 145 -23.43 -12.04 2.25
CA LEU A 145 -22.38 -11.40 3.03
C LEU A 145 -21.65 -12.34 3.98
N LYS A 146 -22.30 -13.41 4.47
CA LYS A 146 -21.78 -14.29 5.54
C LYS A 146 -20.38 -14.88 5.26
N ASP A 147 -20.06 -15.12 4.00
CA ASP A 147 -18.76 -15.66 3.58
C ASP A 147 -17.67 -14.58 3.48
N GLN A 148 -18.06 -13.31 3.50
CA GLN A 148 -17.17 -12.13 3.42
C GLN A 148 -17.00 -11.43 4.77
N ILE A 149 -17.59 -11.93 5.86
CA ILE A 149 -17.56 -11.27 7.17
C ILE A 149 -17.05 -12.19 8.27
N THR A 150 -16.45 -11.57 9.28
CA THR A 150 -16.01 -12.18 10.55
C THR A 150 -16.42 -11.25 11.70
N LEU A 151 -16.33 -11.72 12.94
CA LEU A 151 -16.41 -10.83 14.09
C LEU A 151 -15.10 -10.08 14.28
#